data_AF-A0A436FWY7-F1
#
_entry.id   AF-A0A436FWY7-F1
#
_cell.length_a   1.000
_cell.length_b   1.000
_cell.length_c   1.000
_cell.angle_alpha   90.00
_cell.angle_beta   90.00
_cell.angle_gamma   90.00
#
_symmetry.space_group_name_H-M   'P 1'
#
loop_
_entity.id
_entity.type
_entity.pdbx_description
1 polymer ?
#
loop_
_entity_poly.entity_id
_entity_poly.type
_entity_poly.pdbx_seq_one_letter_code
_entity_poly.pdbx_strand_id
1 'polypeptide(L)'
;MPSETAPRILVIGTGDTKAEELLFMKQCIEQSGGSAVMMDVSVLGDPPYSPDHDKHAVARAVDVTIAEIVSSGDENTAMTLMAGGAVQLVRKLHQNGEIDAFIAIGGSMGTDLALDVALCLPLGVPKFVVSTIAYSHLIPPERVAPDLMMILWAGGLYGLNSICRLVLSQACGAVVGAARIVLEARMSAPAIGPTIGMTSLGSSCLRYMKTLKPALEQRGYDVAVFHTTGMGGRAFESIAGQDHFCAVFDFSLQEITNHLAGSVVSSGTDRLENAGARGTPQIAAPGAVDMVDLPTWQDLPAKFSTRPFHAHNRLIASITVDADDRRQVARTIAAKLGAAKGRSAFI
;
A
#
# COMPACT_ATOMS: atom_id res chain seq x y z
N MET A 1 5.37 -24.41 -20.51
CA MET A 1 4.18 -24.83 -19.75
C MET A 1 4.09 -23.92 -18.53
N PRO A 2 2.89 -23.40 -18.15
CA PRO A 2 2.76 -22.67 -16.89
C PRO A 2 3.21 -23.56 -15.73
N SER A 3 3.80 -22.97 -14.69
CA SER A 3 4.47 -23.72 -13.61
C SER A 3 3.54 -24.76 -12.98
N GLU A 4 4.02 -25.99 -12.79
CA GLU A 4 3.27 -27.13 -12.22
C GLU A 4 2.76 -26.90 -10.79
N THR A 5 3.23 -25.87 -10.10
CA THR A 5 2.85 -25.57 -8.71
C THR A 5 1.70 -24.57 -8.64
N ALA A 6 0.58 -25.00 -8.05
CA ALA A 6 -0.55 -24.12 -7.74
C ALA A 6 -0.11 -22.98 -6.81
N PRO A 7 -0.47 -21.71 -7.08
CA PRO A 7 -0.13 -20.60 -6.20
C PRO A 7 -0.81 -20.77 -4.85
N ARG A 8 -0.09 -20.49 -3.77
CA ARG A 8 -0.58 -20.61 -2.40
C ARG A 8 -1.08 -19.27 -1.93
N ILE A 9 -2.36 -19.23 -1.62
CA ILE A 9 -3.10 -18.02 -1.28
C ILE A 9 -3.40 -18.09 0.21
N LEU A 10 -2.80 -17.18 0.97
CA LEU A 10 -3.14 -17.03 2.39
C LEU A 10 -4.52 -16.39 2.52
N VAL A 11 -5.43 -17.06 3.22
CA VAL A 11 -6.77 -16.57 3.53
C VAL A 11 -6.81 -16.20 5.01
N ILE A 12 -7.03 -14.91 5.30
CA ILE A 12 -7.08 -14.38 6.67
C ILE A 12 -8.50 -13.95 7.01
N GLY A 13 -8.99 -14.37 8.16
CA GLY A 13 -10.25 -13.86 8.72
C GLY A 13 -10.56 -14.40 10.11
N THR A 14 -11.67 -13.93 10.66
CA THR A 14 -12.16 -14.34 11.98
C THR A 14 -13.09 -15.55 11.83
N GLY A 15 -12.53 -16.76 11.94
CA GLY A 15 -13.23 -18.00 11.72
C GLY A 15 -14.35 -18.30 12.72
N ASP A 16 -14.30 -17.72 13.92
CA ASP A 16 -15.38 -17.79 14.92
C ASP A 16 -16.69 -17.09 14.49
N THR A 17 -16.61 -16.14 13.57
CA THR A 17 -17.75 -15.31 13.14
C THR A 17 -18.03 -15.39 11.65
N LYS A 18 -17.03 -15.74 10.83
CA LYS A 18 -17.10 -15.75 9.36
C LYS A 18 -16.68 -17.10 8.76
N ALA A 19 -16.98 -18.20 9.47
CA ALA A 19 -16.60 -19.54 9.05
C ALA A 19 -17.12 -19.91 7.67
N GLU A 20 -18.41 -19.66 7.40
CA GLU A 20 -19.04 -20.00 6.13
C GLU A 20 -18.35 -19.27 4.97
N GLU A 21 -18.11 -17.97 5.12
CA GLU A 21 -17.45 -17.14 4.13
C GLU A 21 -16.03 -17.60 3.84
N LEU A 22 -15.23 -17.88 4.88
CA LEU A 22 -13.85 -18.33 4.74
C LEU A 22 -13.76 -19.71 4.07
N LEU A 23 -14.66 -20.65 4.42
CA LEU A 23 -14.73 -21.95 3.78
C LEU A 23 -15.17 -21.85 2.31
N PHE A 24 -16.09 -20.93 1.99
CA PHE A 24 -16.48 -20.67 0.61
C PHE A 24 -15.32 -20.07 -0.20
N MET A 25 -14.54 -19.15 0.38
CA MET A 25 -13.34 -18.61 -0.28
C MET A 25 -12.29 -19.67 -0.54
N LYS A 26 -12.03 -20.54 0.45
CA LYS A 26 -11.15 -21.71 0.29
C LYS A 26 -11.58 -22.54 -0.92
N GLN A 27 -12.86 -22.88 -1.01
CA GLN A 27 -13.42 -23.62 -2.15
C GLN A 27 -13.20 -22.88 -3.48
N CYS A 28 -13.47 -21.57 -3.54
CA CYS A 28 -13.27 -20.78 -4.76
C CYS A 28 -11.80 -20.72 -5.20
N ILE A 29 -10.86 -20.59 -4.26
CA ILE A 29 -9.41 -20.59 -4.53
C ILE A 29 -8.98 -21.93 -5.11
N GLU A 30 -9.38 -23.04 -4.47
CA GLU A 30 -9.07 -24.40 -4.90
C GLU A 30 -9.66 -24.71 -6.28
N GLN A 31 -10.91 -24.32 -6.54
CA GLN A 31 -11.56 -24.47 -7.85
C GLN A 31 -10.91 -23.62 -8.94
N SER A 32 -10.34 -22.47 -8.57
CA SER A 32 -9.56 -21.63 -9.48
C SER A 32 -8.16 -22.21 -9.74
N GLY A 33 -7.78 -23.28 -9.03
CA GLY A 33 -6.50 -23.99 -9.09
C GLY A 33 -5.36 -23.30 -8.34
N GLY A 34 -5.69 -22.54 -7.30
CA GLY A 34 -4.75 -22.19 -6.23
C GLY A 34 -4.80 -23.20 -5.09
N SER A 35 -3.93 -23.03 -4.10
CA SER A 35 -3.98 -23.74 -2.82
C SER A 35 -4.28 -22.73 -1.72
N ALA A 36 -5.34 -22.96 -0.93
CA ALA A 36 -5.68 -22.07 0.16
C ALA A 36 -4.87 -22.44 1.43
N VAL A 37 -4.22 -21.45 2.03
CA VAL A 37 -3.58 -21.54 3.35
C VAL A 37 -4.42 -20.73 4.31
N MET A 38 -5.02 -21.34 5.33
CA MET A 38 -5.99 -20.70 6.21
C MET A 38 -5.32 -20.15 7.48
N MET A 39 -5.49 -18.86 7.75
CA MET A 39 -5.05 -18.23 8.99
C MET A 39 -6.26 -17.64 9.74
N ASP A 40 -6.47 -18.14 10.95
CA ASP A 40 -7.51 -17.67 11.85
C ASP A 40 -6.98 -16.57 12.76
N VAL A 41 -7.65 -15.42 12.74
CA VAL A 41 -7.33 -14.25 13.58
C VAL A 41 -8.45 -13.92 14.57
N SER A 42 -9.28 -14.92 14.91
CA SER A 42 -10.31 -14.79 15.95
C SER A 42 -9.72 -14.57 17.34
N VAL A 43 -10.45 -13.84 18.18
CA VAL A 43 -10.03 -13.54 19.57
C VAL A 43 -10.81 -14.40 20.57
N LEU A 44 -12.14 -14.46 20.43
CA LEU A 44 -13.01 -15.04 21.45
C LEU A 44 -13.34 -16.51 21.18
N GLY A 45 -13.90 -16.81 20.00
CA GLY A 45 -14.35 -18.16 19.66
C GLY A 45 -13.30 -18.96 18.90
N ASP A 46 -13.66 -20.19 18.58
CA ASP A 46 -12.90 -21.07 17.70
C ASP A 46 -13.69 -21.31 16.39
N PRO A 47 -13.03 -21.38 15.23
CA PRO A 47 -13.69 -21.79 14.00
C PRO A 47 -14.21 -23.24 14.07
N PRO A 48 -15.28 -23.58 13.32
CA PRO A 48 -15.76 -24.96 13.17
C PRO A 48 -14.89 -25.81 12.23
N TYR A 49 -13.67 -25.37 11.93
CA TYR A 49 -12.69 -26.03 11.06
C TYR A 49 -11.28 -25.84 11.63
N SER A 50 -10.32 -26.65 11.19
CA SER A 50 -8.91 -26.52 11.59
C SER A 50 -8.15 -25.62 10.60
N PRO A 51 -7.75 -24.40 10.98
CA PRO A 51 -6.90 -23.56 10.14
C PRO A 51 -5.46 -24.10 10.10
N ASP A 52 -4.71 -23.78 9.04
CA ASP A 52 -3.28 -24.09 8.94
C ASP A 52 -2.46 -23.29 9.97
N HIS A 53 -2.93 -22.07 10.28
CA HIS A 53 -2.42 -21.22 11.35
C HIS A 53 -3.56 -20.74 12.25
N ASP A 54 -3.62 -21.25 13.47
CA ASP A 54 -4.65 -20.88 14.45
C ASP A 54 -4.34 -19.55 15.17
N LYS A 55 -5.34 -19.00 15.87
CA LYS A 55 -5.19 -17.79 16.70
C LYS A 55 -4.07 -17.90 17.74
N HIS A 56 -3.74 -19.10 18.20
CA HIS A 56 -2.64 -19.31 19.14
C HIS A 56 -1.28 -19.15 18.47
N ALA A 57 -1.11 -19.59 17.23
CA ALA A 57 0.09 -19.36 16.43
C ALA A 57 0.27 -17.88 16.14
N VAL A 58 -0.82 -17.17 15.84
CA VAL A 58 -0.83 -15.71 15.66
C VAL A 58 -0.39 -15.01 16.95
N ALA A 59 -1.01 -15.30 18.10
CA ALA A 59 -0.63 -14.71 19.38
C ALA A 59 0.85 -14.97 19.75
N ARG A 60 1.32 -16.22 19.58
CA ARG A 60 2.71 -16.60 19.87
C ARG A 60 3.73 -15.85 19.01
N ALA A 61 3.35 -15.38 17.81
CA ALA A 61 4.25 -14.65 16.93
C ALA A 61 4.62 -13.25 17.46
N VAL A 62 3.94 -12.76 18.50
CA VAL A 62 4.28 -11.55 19.27
C VAL A 62 4.48 -11.84 20.76
N ASP A 63 4.91 -13.08 21.08
CA ASP A 63 5.31 -13.50 22.44
C ASP A 63 4.19 -13.37 23.50
N VAL A 64 2.92 -13.51 23.09
CA VAL A 64 1.77 -13.55 24.00
C VAL A 64 0.89 -14.77 23.75
N THR A 65 0.00 -15.05 24.69
CA THR A 65 -1.04 -16.07 24.59
C THR A 65 -2.37 -15.47 24.17
N ILE A 66 -3.25 -16.29 23.58
CA ILE A 66 -4.61 -15.83 23.28
C ILE A 66 -5.38 -15.40 24.53
N ALA A 67 -5.09 -16.02 25.69
CA ALA A 67 -5.71 -15.67 26.96
C ALA A 67 -5.32 -14.25 27.40
N GLU A 68 -4.05 -13.87 27.22
CA GLU A 68 -3.57 -12.52 27.49
C GLU A 68 -4.23 -11.49 26.56
N ILE A 69 -4.36 -11.81 25.27
CA ILE A 69 -5.07 -10.97 24.29
C ILE A 69 -6.53 -10.77 24.68
N VAL A 70 -7.24 -11.84 25.06
CA VAL A 70 -8.63 -11.76 25.54
C VAL A 70 -8.73 -10.90 26.81
N SER A 71 -7.72 -10.97 27.69
CA SER A 71 -7.67 -10.18 28.93
C SER A 71 -7.20 -8.73 28.75
N SER A 72 -6.84 -8.31 27.53
CA SER A 72 -6.26 -6.98 27.26
C SER A 72 -7.23 -5.81 27.50
N GLY A 73 -8.54 -6.10 27.61
CA GLY A 73 -9.55 -5.18 28.13
C GLY A 73 -10.47 -4.59 27.08
N ASP A 74 -10.02 -4.43 25.84
CA ASP A 74 -10.83 -3.86 24.75
C ASP A 74 -10.49 -4.44 23.36
N GLU A 75 -11.43 -4.28 22.43
CA GLU A 75 -11.36 -4.82 21.07
C GLU A 75 -10.18 -4.26 20.26
N ASN A 76 -9.84 -2.98 20.45
CA ASN A 76 -8.76 -2.33 19.72
C ASN A 76 -7.40 -2.91 20.13
N THR A 77 -7.15 -3.00 21.45
CA THR A 77 -5.90 -3.58 21.96
C THR A 77 -5.76 -5.04 21.53
N ALA A 78 -6.83 -5.83 21.65
CA ALA A 78 -6.82 -7.23 21.24
C ALA A 78 -6.52 -7.39 19.74
N MET A 79 -7.20 -6.65 18.87
CA MET A 79 -6.99 -6.72 17.43
C MET A 79 -5.63 -6.17 16.99
N THR A 80 -5.08 -5.17 17.69
CA THR A 80 -3.72 -4.66 17.44
C THR A 80 -2.67 -5.73 17.71
N LEU A 81 -2.80 -6.49 18.81
CA LEU A 81 -1.91 -7.61 19.11
C LEU A 81 -2.04 -8.74 18.07
N MET A 82 -3.27 -9.07 17.68
CA MET A 82 -3.51 -10.06 16.62
C MET A 82 -2.95 -9.61 15.27
N ALA A 83 -3.04 -8.31 14.93
CA ALA A 83 -2.45 -7.77 13.72
C ALA A 83 -0.92 -7.85 13.74
N GLY A 84 -0.29 -7.52 14.87
CA GLY A 84 1.14 -7.71 15.07
C GLY A 84 1.57 -9.17 14.86
N GLY A 85 0.83 -10.11 15.46
CA GLY A 85 1.05 -11.54 15.30
C GLY A 85 0.92 -12.01 13.85
N ALA A 86 -0.15 -11.58 13.18
CA ALA A 86 -0.43 -11.92 11.79
C ALA A 86 0.68 -11.38 10.87
N VAL A 87 1.12 -10.14 11.07
CA VAL A 87 2.24 -9.53 10.33
C VAL A 87 3.53 -10.35 10.46
N GLN A 88 3.89 -10.77 11.67
CA GLN A 88 5.12 -11.56 11.86
C GLN A 88 5.02 -12.93 11.19
N LEU A 89 3.88 -13.59 11.31
CA LEU A 89 3.66 -14.89 10.72
C LEU A 89 3.62 -14.81 9.18
N VAL A 90 2.90 -13.84 8.61
CA VAL A 90 2.84 -13.59 7.17
C VAL A 90 4.23 -13.33 6.58
N ARG A 91 5.05 -12.48 7.23
CA ARG A 91 6.44 -12.24 6.80
C ARG A 91 7.23 -13.54 6.75
N LYS A 92 7.16 -14.35 7.79
CA LYS A 92 7.86 -15.63 7.87
C LYS A 92 7.39 -16.59 6.78
N LEU A 93 6.08 -16.74 6.60
CA LEU A 93 5.51 -17.60 5.56
C LEU A 93 5.94 -17.15 4.16
N HIS A 94 5.92 -15.85 3.88
CA HIS A 94 6.37 -15.33 2.59
C HIS A 94 7.88 -15.54 2.38
N GLN A 95 8.72 -15.31 3.40
CA GLN A 95 10.17 -15.51 3.34
C GLN A 95 10.56 -16.97 3.12
N ASN A 96 9.83 -17.89 3.73
CA ASN A 96 9.98 -19.33 3.51
C ASN A 96 9.42 -19.78 2.16
N GLY A 97 8.81 -18.85 1.41
CA GLY A 97 8.09 -19.13 0.19
C GLY A 97 7.03 -20.18 0.45
N GLU A 98 6.20 -20.02 1.49
CA GLU A 98 5.02 -20.84 1.85
C GLU A 98 3.71 -20.22 1.35
N ILE A 99 3.72 -18.92 1.03
CA ILE A 99 2.60 -18.17 0.47
C ILE A 99 3.09 -17.31 -0.71
N ASP A 100 2.23 -17.16 -1.72
CA ASP A 100 2.52 -16.40 -2.94
C ASP A 100 1.66 -15.14 -3.07
N ALA A 101 0.54 -15.10 -2.35
CA ALA A 101 -0.38 -13.97 -2.26
C ALA A 101 -1.19 -14.06 -0.95
N PHE A 102 -1.88 -12.98 -0.57
CA PHE A 102 -2.87 -13.01 0.50
C PHE A 102 -4.21 -12.41 0.09
N ILE A 103 -5.27 -12.90 0.71
CA ILE A 103 -6.60 -12.35 0.69
C ILE A 103 -7.18 -12.32 2.11
N ALA A 104 -7.79 -11.20 2.51
CA ALA A 104 -8.46 -11.07 3.79
C ALA A 104 -9.91 -10.59 3.61
N ILE A 105 -10.78 -10.94 4.56
CA ILE A 105 -12.14 -10.40 4.64
C ILE A 105 -12.42 -9.77 5.99
N GLY A 106 -13.24 -8.73 6.02
CA GLY A 106 -13.68 -8.19 7.29
C GLY A 106 -14.57 -6.96 7.24
N GLY A 107 -15.11 -6.64 8.41
CA GLY A 107 -15.61 -5.30 8.73
C GLY A 107 -14.47 -4.32 8.96
N SER A 108 -14.71 -3.25 9.72
CA SER A 108 -13.66 -2.28 10.08
C SER A 108 -12.46 -2.95 10.78
N MET A 109 -12.70 -3.79 11.79
CA MET A 109 -11.61 -4.47 12.54
C MET A 109 -10.78 -5.43 11.69
N GLY A 110 -11.43 -6.27 10.88
CA GLY A 110 -10.70 -7.18 9.97
C GLY A 110 -9.96 -6.42 8.88
N THR A 111 -10.50 -5.28 8.42
CA THR A 111 -9.81 -4.41 7.47
C THR A 111 -8.59 -3.75 8.08
N ASP A 112 -8.69 -3.29 9.34
CA ASP A 112 -7.60 -2.71 10.10
C ASP A 112 -6.39 -3.65 10.13
N LEU A 113 -6.59 -4.89 10.58
CA LEU A 113 -5.56 -5.93 10.58
C LEU A 113 -5.02 -6.22 9.18
N ALA A 114 -5.90 -6.31 8.18
CA ALA A 114 -5.49 -6.64 6.81
C ALA A 114 -4.63 -5.55 6.15
N LEU A 115 -4.79 -4.28 6.53
CA LEU A 115 -3.96 -3.18 6.05
C LEU A 115 -2.51 -3.33 6.55
N ASP A 116 -2.32 -3.71 7.81
CA ASP A 116 -0.97 -3.93 8.36
C ASP A 116 -0.30 -5.15 7.73
N VAL A 117 -1.07 -6.22 7.51
CA VAL A 117 -0.61 -7.40 6.76
C VAL A 117 -0.24 -7.03 5.32
N ALA A 118 -1.02 -6.17 4.65
CA ALA A 118 -0.71 -5.74 3.30
C ALA A 118 0.62 -4.97 3.23
N LEU A 119 0.84 -4.04 4.16
CA LEU A 119 2.06 -3.24 4.23
C LEU A 119 3.32 -4.07 4.51
N CYS A 120 3.19 -5.21 5.17
CA CYS A 120 4.33 -6.05 5.52
C CYS A 120 4.88 -6.86 4.35
N LEU A 121 4.09 -7.05 3.29
CA LEU A 121 4.45 -7.83 2.11
C LEU A 121 5.09 -6.94 1.02
N PRO A 122 6.15 -7.41 0.33
CA PRO A 122 6.81 -6.64 -0.71
C PRO A 122 5.90 -6.22 -1.87
N LEU A 123 6.27 -5.14 -2.57
CA LEU A 123 5.62 -4.72 -3.81
C LEU A 123 5.63 -5.88 -4.82
N GLY A 124 4.52 -6.05 -5.53
CA GLY A 124 4.34 -7.09 -6.53
C GLY A 124 3.92 -8.44 -5.97
N VAL A 125 3.84 -8.63 -4.64
CA VAL A 125 3.06 -9.72 -4.06
C VAL A 125 1.59 -9.35 -4.19
N PRO A 126 0.70 -10.19 -4.76
CA PRO A 126 -0.72 -9.88 -4.83
C PRO A 126 -1.37 -9.83 -3.43
N LYS A 127 -2.09 -8.73 -3.18
CA LYS A 127 -2.70 -8.38 -1.89
C LYS A 127 -4.16 -8.01 -2.13
N PHE A 128 -5.09 -8.79 -1.59
CA PHE A 128 -6.53 -8.54 -1.75
C PHE A 128 -7.24 -8.37 -0.41
N VAL A 129 -8.11 -7.36 -0.31
CA VAL A 129 -8.96 -7.17 0.87
C VAL A 129 -10.41 -6.98 0.45
N VAL A 130 -11.28 -7.88 0.92
CA VAL A 130 -12.73 -7.80 0.77
C VAL A 130 -13.30 -7.16 2.02
N SER A 131 -13.66 -5.88 1.94
CA SER A 131 -13.96 -5.05 3.12
C SER A 131 -15.32 -4.38 3.02
N THR A 132 -16.05 -4.30 4.12
CA THR A 132 -17.28 -3.50 4.21
C THR A 132 -17.02 -1.98 4.17
N ILE A 133 -15.76 -1.56 4.32
CA ILE A 133 -15.32 -0.16 4.28
C ILE A 133 -14.27 0.08 3.17
N ALA A 134 -14.19 -0.79 2.16
CA ALA A 134 -13.26 -0.60 1.05
C ALA A 134 -13.46 0.79 0.42
N TYR A 135 -12.35 1.48 0.13
CA TYR A 135 -12.32 2.84 -0.43
C TYR A 135 -12.95 3.95 0.44
N SER A 136 -13.26 3.64 1.70
CA SER A 136 -13.83 4.61 2.64
C SER A 136 -12.80 5.65 3.09
N HIS A 137 -13.26 6.87 3.38
CA HIS A 137 -12.48 7.92 4.03
C HIS A 137 -12.03 7.58 5.47
N LEU A 138 -12.53 6.47 6.04
CA LEU A 138 -12.04 5.92 7.31
C LEU A 138 -10.63 5.31 7.19
N ILE A 139 -10.21 4.91 5.99
CA ILE A 139 -8.91 4.28 5.77
C ILE A 139 -7.86 5.38 5.57
N PRO A 140 -6.89 5.53 6.49
CA PRO A 140 -5.85 6.53 6.32
C PRO A 140 -4.93 6.14 5.15
N PRO A 141 -4.54 7.07 4.26
CA PRO A 141 -3.73 6.78 3.08
C PRO A 141 -2.39 6.07 3.39
N GLU A 142 -1.77 6.37 4.52
CA GLU A 142 -0.52 5.75 4.99
C GLU A 142 -0.64 4.26 5.29
N ARG A 143 -1.86 3.74 5.53
CA ARG A 143 -2.09 2.32 5.77
C ARG A 143 -2.34 1.51 4.50
N VAL A 144 -2.44 2.17 3.35
CA VAL A 144 -2.73 1.51 2.08
C VAL A 144 -1.42 1.17 1.38
N ALA A 145 -1.13 -0.14 1.26
CA ALA A 145 0.00 -0.59 0.46
C ALA A 145 -0.17 -0.16 -1.02
N PRO A 146 0.91 0.23 -1.73
CA PRO A 146 0.83 0.82 -3.06
C PRO A 146 0.10 -0.02 -4.11
N ASP A 147 0.18 -1.35 -4.00
CA ASP A 147 -0.40 -2.34 -4.90
C ASP A 147 -1.55 -3.13 -4.25
N LEU A 148 -2.14 -2.62 -3.17
CA LEU A 148 -3.29 -3.22 -2.51
C LEU A 148 -4.52 -3.17 -3.43
N MET A 149 -5.15 -4.31 -3.64
CA MET A 149 -6.43 -4.43 -4.32
C MET A 149 -7.55 -4.62 -3.29
N MET A 150 -8.62 -3.84 -3.40
CA MET A 150 -9.76 -3.94 -2.49
C MET A 150 -11.06 -4.18 -3.25
N ILE A 151 -12.02 -4.86 -2.60
CA ILE A 151 -13.39 -4.98 -3.11
C ILE A 151 -14.35 -4.60 -1.99
N LEU A 152 -15.33 -3.74 -2.30
CA LEU A 152 -16.39 -3.41 -1.36
C LEU A 152 -17.30 -4.63 -1.18
N TRP A 153 -17.37 -5.11 0.05
CA TRP A 153 -18.19 -6.26 0.41
C TRP A 153 -19.65 -5.87 0.66
N ALA A 154 -20.32 -5.46 -0.40
CA ALA A 154 -21.73 -5.06 -0.36
C ALA A 154 -22.62 -6.22 0.12
N GLY A 155 -23.37 -6.01 1.21
CA GLY A 155 -24.26 -7.04 1.79
C GLY A 155 -23.54 -8.17 2.53
N GLY A 156 -22.25 -8.00 2.87
CA GLY A 156 -21.39 -8.98 3.51
C GLY A 156 -21.33 -8.93 5.05
N LEU A 157 -22.30 -8.29 5.69
CA LEU A 157 -22.22 -8.07 7.14
C LEU A 157 -22.23 -9.41 7.91
N TYR A 158 -23.10 -10.33 7.49
CA TYR A 158 -23.30 -11.62 8.16
C TYR A 158 -23.84 -12.67 7.19
N GLY A 159 -23.14 -13.79 7.07
CA GLY A 159 -23.59 -14.99 6.39
C GLY A 159 -23.44 -14.95 4.86
N LEU A 160 -23.50 -16.14 4.26
CA LEU A 160 -23.42 -16.31 2.81
C LEU A 160 -24.77 -16.12 2.12
N ASN A 161 -25.01 -14.92 1.58
CA ASN A 161 -26.07 -14.69 0.60
C ASN A 161 -25.54 -14.71 -0.85
N SER A 162 -26.45 -14.64 -1.84
CA SER A 162 -26.08 -14.68 -3.26
C SER A 162 -25.14 -13.55 -3.69
N ILE A 163 -25.31 -12.34 -3.14
CA ILE A 163 -24.45 -11.18 -3.43
C ILE A 163 -23.05 -11.41 -2.85
N CYS A 164 -22.98 -11.87 -1.60
CA CYS A 164 -21.74 -12.20 -0.91
C CYS A 164 -20.94 -13.26 -1.70
N ARG A 165 -21.60 -14.32 -2.19
CA ARG A 165 -20.96 -15.36 -3.01
C ARG A 165 -20.35 -14.80 -4.30
N LEU A 166 -21.03 -13.89 -5.00
CA LEU A 166 -20.50 -13.26 -6.21
C LEU A 166 -19.25 -12.43 -5.90
N VAL A 167 -19.29 -11.60 -4.85
CA VAL A 167 -18.15 -10.77 -4.44
C VAL A 167 -16.94 -11.62 -4.01
N LEU A 168 -17.17 -12.63 -3.16
CA LEU A 168 -16.09 -13.49 -2.67
C LEU A 168 -15.47 -14.33 -3.79
N SER A 169 -16.29 -14.90 -4.68
CA SER A 169 -15.78 -15.67 -5.83
C SER A 169 -14.98 -14.81 -6.81
N GLN A 170 -15.41 -13.58 -7.08
CA GLN A 170 -14.65 -12.61 -7.88
C GLN A 170 -13.29 -12.31 -7.24
N ALA A 171 -13.27 -12.04 -5.93
CA ALA A 171 -12.04 -11.75 -5.20
C ALA A 171 -11.05 -12.93 -5.22
N CYS A 172 -11.56 -14.14 -4.99
CA CYS A 172 -10.77 -15.37 -5.00
C CYS A 172 -10.17 -15.66 -6.40
N GLY A 173 -10.97 -15.52 -7.46
CA GLY A 173 -10.48 -15.68 -8.83
C GLY A 173 -9.43 -14.63 -9.19
N ALA A 174 -9.62 -13.38 -8.76
CA ALA A 174 -8.69 -12.28 -9.02
C ALA A 174 -7.34 -12.50 -8.33
N VAL A 175 -7.32 -12.89 -7.05
CA VAL A 175 -6.06 -13.14 -6.32
C VAL A 175 -5.31 -14.35 -6.87
N VAL A 176 -6.00 -15.44 -7.23
CA VAL A 176 -5.37 -16.62 -7.86
C VAL A 176 -4.79 -16.26 -9.23
N GLY A 177 -5.53 -15.54 -10.06
CA GLY A 177 -5.06 -15.09 -11.37
C GLY A 177 -3.84 -14.19 -11.26
N ALA A 178 -3.87 -13.20 -10.37
CA ALA A 178 -2.74 -12.31 -10.11
C ALA A 178 -1.50 -13.09 -9.62
N ALA A 179 -1.67 -14.03 -8.68
CA ALA A 179 -0.59 -14.86 -8.15
C ALA A 179 0.08 -15.70 -9.24
N ARG A 180 -0.70 -16.34 -10.11
CA ARG A 180 -0.14 -17.11 -11.24
C ARG A 180 0.72 -16.26 -12.15
N ILE A 181 0.18 -15.13 -12.62
CA ILE A 181 0.88 -14.26 -13.57
C ILE A 181 2.13 -13.66 -12.96
N VAL A 182 2.09 -13.23 -11.70
CA VAL A 182 3.26 -12.71 -11.00
C VAL A 182 4.34 -13.77 -10.83
N LEU A 183 3.97 -15.00 -10.44
CA LEU A 183 4.94 -16.09 -10.29
C LEU A 183 5.61 -16.42 -11.62
N GLU A 184 4.83 -16.54 -12.70
CA GLU A 184 5.36 -16.77 -14.06
C GLU A 184 6.29 -15.63 -14.49
N ALA A 185 5.90 -14.38 -14.25
CA ALA A 185 6.72 -13.21 -14.55
C ALA A 185 8.04 -13.23 -13.75
N ARG A 186 8.03 -13.57 -12.46
CA ARG A 186 9.25 -13.68 -11.65
C ARG A 186 10.19 -14.79 -12.15
N MET A 187 9.65 -15.90 -12.62
CA MET A 187 10.44 -17.01 -13.17
C MET A 187 11.02 -16.72 -14.55
N SER A 188 10.35 -15.87 -15.34
CA SER A 188 10.73 -15.55 -16.73
C SER A 188 11.37 -14.18 -16.90
N ALA A 189 11.46 -13.38 -15.84
CA ALA A 189 11.97 -12.03 -15.91
C ALA A 189 13.44 -12.02 -16.37
N PRO A 190 13.78 -11.27 -17.44
CA PRO A 190 15.17 -10.98 -17.73
C PRO A 190 15.80 -10.22 -16.56
N ALA A 191 17.13 -10.31 -16.42
CA ALA A 191 17.84 -9.50 -15.44
C ALA A 191 17.55 -8.01 -15.71
N ILE A 192 16.79 -7.39 -14.82
CA ILE A 192 16.50 -5.96 -14.88
C ILE A 192 17.77 -5.24 -14.38
N GLY A 193 18.17 -4.20 -15.10
CA GLY A 193 19.24 -3.33 -14.64
C GLY A 193 18.89 -2.63 -13.33
N PRO A 194 19.85 -1.98 -12.67
CA PRO A 194 19.57 -1.27 -11.42
C PRO A 194 18.50 -0.19 -11.64
N THR A 195 17.49 -0.15 -10.76
CA THR A 195 16.31 0.73 -10.92
C THR A 195 16.55 2.13 -10.37
N ILE A 196 16.24 3.15 -11.17
CA ILE A 196 16.17 4.55 -10.76
C ILE A 196 14.71 4.91 -10.50
N GLY A 197 14.43 5.40 -9.29
CA GLY A 197 13.14 6.03 -8.99
C GLY A 197 13.13 7.47 -9.48
N MET A 198 12.08 7.90 -10.16
CA MET A 198 11.90 9.29 -10.60
C MET A 198 10.51 9.80 -10.25
N THR A 199 10.38 11.00 -9.72
CA THR A 199 9.08 11.64 -9.46
C THR A 199 8.73 12.63 -10.56
N SER A 200 7.44 12.77 -10.88
CA SER A 200 6.95 13.78 -11.84
C SER A 200 5.45 14.02 -11.75
N LEU A 201 5.01 15.13 -12.32
CA LEU A 201 3.64 15.37 -12.77
C LEU A 201 3.44 14.99 -14.25
N GLY A 202 2.20 15.13 -14.73
CA GLY A 202 1.85 15.00 -16.13
C GLY A 202 2.68 15.90 -17.07
N SER A 203 2.84 15.46 -18.31
CA SER A 203 3.78 16.10 -19.26
C SER A 203 3.39 17.50 -19.76
N SER A 204 2.18 17.94 -19.43
CA SER A 204 1.75 19.33 -19.57
C SER A 204 2.44 20.26 -18.57
N CYS A 205 2.83 19.76 -17.39
CA CYS A 205 3.52 20.51 -16.33
C CYS A 205 5.04 20.29 -16.37
N LEU A 206 5.49 19.03 -16.30
CA LEU A 206 6.91 18.68 -16.20
C LEU A 206 7.31 17.79 -17.39
N ARG A 207 8.47 18.02 -18.03
CA ARG A 207 8.83 17.33 -19.30
C ARG A 207 10.13 16.52 -19.26
N TYR A 208 10.93 16.67 -18.22
CA TYR A 208 12.27 16.06 -18.13
C TYR A 208 12.25 14.53 -18.27
N MET A 209 11.20 13.86 -17.80
CA MET A 209 11.10 12.39 -17.85
C MET A 209 11.14 11.85 -19.29
N LYS A 210 10.61 12.61 -20.27
CA LYS A 210 10.61 12.24 -21.69
C LYS A 210 12.02 12.19 -22.29
N THR A 211 12.93 12.99 -21.74
CA THR A 211 14.34 13.02 -22.18
C THR A 211 15.19 12.06 -21.36
N LEU A 212 14.98 12.02 -20.04
CA LEU A 212 15.83 11.26 -19.13
C LEU A 212 15.59 9.75 -19.19
N LYS A 213 14.32 9.29 -19.23
CA LYS A 213 14.03 7.85 -19.20
C LYS A 213 14.69 7.09 -20.36
N PRO A 214 14.52 7.48 -21.65
CA PRO A 214 15.18 6.77 -22.74
C PRO A 214 16.71 6.80 -22.65
N ALA A 215 17.27 7.92 -22.19
CA ALA A 215 18.71 8.08 -22.08
C ALA A 215 19.31 7.22 -20.93
N LEU A 216 18.58 7.02 -19.84
CA LEU A 216 18.97 6.14 -18.74
C LEU A 216 18.81 4.66 -19.12
N GLU A 217 17.73 4.30 -19.83
CA GLU A 217 17.50 2.95 -20.34
C GLU A 217 18.58 2.51 -21.35
N GLN A 218 19.00 3.41 -22.24
CA GLN A 218 20.15 3.16 -23.14
C GLN A 218 21.46 2.89 -22.39
N ARG A 219 21.57 3.32 -21.13
CA ARG A 219 22.71 3.06 -20.25
C ARG A 219 22.51 1.81 -19.37
N GLY A 220 21.42 1.07 -19.56
CA GLY A 220 21.13 -0.18 -18.86
C GLY A 220 20.44 -0.01 -17.51
N TYR A 221 19.88 1.16 -17.19
CA TYR A 221 19.05 1.35 -15.99
C TYR A 221 17.59 1.06 -16.29
N ASP A 222 16.88 0.51 -15.32
CA ASP A 222 15.42 0.59 -15.30
C ASP A 222 14.99 1.90 -14.66
N VAL A 223 13.87 2.49 -15.11
CA VAL A 223 13.40 3.78 -14.62
C VAL A 223 11.91 3.71 -14.31
N ALA A 224 11.59 3.78 -13.02
CA ALA A 224 10.24 3.82 -12.51
C ALA A 224 9.83 5.28 -12.25
N VAL A 225 8.81 5.77 -12.96
CA VAL A 225 8.31 7.15 -12.82
C VAL A 225 7.03 7.17 -11.99
N PHE A 226 7.01 7.95 -10.92
CA PHE A 226 5.92 8.04 -9.95
C PHE A 226 5.20 9.39 -10.06
N HIS A 227 3.87 9.33 -10.10
CA HIS A 227 3.04 10.52 -10.21
C HIS A 227 2.81 11.17 -8.84
N THR A 228 3.23 12.42 -8.66
CA THR A 228 3.24 13.09 -7.36
C THR A 228 1.90 13.75 -7.01
N THR A 229 0.85 12.94 -6.93
CA THR A 229 -0.50 13.36 -6.52
C THR A 229 -0.92 12.71 -5.19
N GLY A 230 -0.01 12.67 -4.23
CA GLY A 230 -0.18 12.09 -2.89
C GLY A 230 0.27 10.64 -2.84
N MET A 231 -0.57 9.73 -3.35
CA MET A 231 -0.32 8.28 -3.26
C MET A 231 0.90 7.81 -4.07
N GLY A 232 1.19 8.44 -5.21
CA GLY A 232 2.37 8.05 -5.99
C GLY A 232 3.68 8.46 -5.33
N GLY A 233 3.76 9.64 -4.71
CA GLY A 233 4.91 10.01 -3.86
C GLY A 233 5.03 9.13 -2.62
N ARG A 234 3.90 8.70 -2.02
CA ARG A 234 3.93 7.74 -0.90
C ARG A 234 4.49 6.38 -1.32
N ALA A 235 4.04 5.87 -2.48
CA ALA A 235 4.58 4.64 -3.05
C ALA A 235 6.09 4.77 -3.32
N PHE A 236 6.52 5.90 -3.87
CA PHE A 236 7.91 6.21 -4.10
C PHE A 236 8.75 6.17 -2.82
N GLU A 237 8.32 6.84 -1.75
CA GLU A 237 9.00 6.84 -0.45
C GLU A 237 9.05 5.45 0.18
N SER A 238 7.96 4.68 0.07
CA SER A 238 7.88 3.31 0.60
C SER A 238 8.91 2.40 -0.08
N ILE A 239 9.07 2.50 -1.40
CA ILE A 239 10.03 1.71 -2.18
C ILE A 239 11.46 2.20 -1.93
N ALA A 240 11.67 3.52 -1.81
CA ALA A 240 12.97 4.10 -1.47
C ALA A 240 13.46 3.64 -0.09
N GLY A 241 12.55 3.47 0.88
CA GLY A 241 12.86 2.94 2.21
C GLY A 241 13.27 1.46 2.24
N GLN A 242 13.08 0.73 1.13
CA GLN A 242 13.33 -0.71 1.00
C GLN A 242 14.57 -1.03 0.14
N ASP A 243 15.47 -0.08 -0.10
CA ASP A 243 16.70 -0.22 -0.90
C ASP A 243 16.47 -0.72 -2.35
N HIS A 244 15.27 -0.54 -2.90
CA HIS A 244 14.95 -1.00 -4.26
C HIS A 244 15.50 -0.08 -5.35
N PHE A 245 15.86 1.16 -5.01
CA PHE A 245 16.43 2.12 -5.96
C PHE A 245 17.94 2.23 -5.81
N CYS A 246 18.67 2.17 -6.93
CA CYS A 246 20.09 2.46 -6.98
C CYS A 246 20.39 3.96 -6.89
N ALA A 247 19.45 4.80 -7.34
CA ALA A 247 19.46 6.25 -7.24
C ALA A 247 18.04 6.80 -7.36
N VAL A 248 17.84 8.01 -6.85
CA VAL A 248 16.55 8.70 -6.84
C VAL A 248 16.67 10.07 -7.55
N PHE A 249 15.77 10.31 -8.51
CA PHE A 249 15.64 11.55 -9.27
C PHE A 249 14.32 12.22 -8.87
N ASP A 250 14.35 12.93 -7.74
CA ASP A 250 13.17 13.48 -7.09
C ASP A 250 12.90 14.93 -7.50
N PHE A 251 12.43 15.10 -8.73
CA PHE A 251 12.30 16.41 -9.36
C PHE A 251 10.94 17.06 -9.18
N SER A 252 9.95 16.35 -8.64
CA SER A 252 8.63 16.91 -8.33
C SER A 252 8.34 16.83 -6.85
N LEU A 253 8.38 17.98 -6.18
CA LEU A 253 8.27 18.11 -4.73
C LEU A 253 6.98 18.81 -4.27
N GLN A 254 6.01 18.95 -5.17
CA GLN A 254 4.70 19.56 -4.88
C GLN A 254 4.02 18.94 -3.65
N GLU A 255 4.17 17.64 -3.42
CA GLU A 255 3.54 16.95 -2.29
C GLU A 255 4.02 17.47 -0.93
N ILE A 256 5.21 18.08 -0.86
CA ILE A 256 5.69 18.82 0.33
C ILE A 256 4.85 20.08 0.53
N THR A 257 4.62 20.85 -0.55
CA THR A 257 3.74 22.02 -0.51
C THR A 257 2.32 21.64 -0.08
N ASN A 258 1.77 20.57 -0.68
CA ASN A 258 0.45 20.05 -0.32
C ASN A 258 0.37 19.66 1.16
N HIS A 259 1.37 18.94 1.67
CA HIS A 259 1.41 18.51 3.07
C HIS A 259 1.44 19.70 4.03
N LEU A 260 2.32 20.69 3.79
CA LEU A 260 2.40 21.90 4.62
C LEU A 260 1.11 22.73 4.56
N ALA A 261 0.43 22.71 3.42
CA ALA A 261 -0.86 23.34 3.23
C ALA A 261 -2.04 22.56 3.85
N GLY A 262 -1.82 21.38 4.43
CA GLY A 262 -2.88 20.54 5.01
C GLY A 262 -3.81 19.93 3.96
N SER A 263 -3.32 19.75 2.73
CA SER A 263 -4.06 19.06 1.68
C SER A 263 -4.00 17.53 1.86
N VAL A 264 -5.09 16.85 1.48
CA VAL A 264 -5.13 15.39 1.40
C VAL A 264 -4.30 14.83 0.23
N VAL A 265 -3.87 15.66 -0.73
CA VAL A 265 -2.99 15.28 -1.84
C VAL A 265 -1.54 15.25 -1.34
N SER A 266 -1.28 14.43 -0.32
CA SER A 266 -0.03 14.40 0.44
C SER A 266 0.55 12.99 0.44
N SER A 267 1.88 12.90 0.38
CA SER A 267 2.59 11.61 0.47
C SER A 267 2.92 11.19 1.89
N GLY A 268 2.67 12.06 2.87
CA GLY A 268 3.04 11.83 4.27
C GLY A 268 4.19 12.72 4.73
N THR A 269 4.50 12.60 6.02
CA THR A 269 5.50 13.42 6.71
C THR A 269 6.93 13.09 6.28
N ASP A 270 7.17 11.86 5.82
CA ASP A 270 8.46 11.30 5.40
C ASP A 270 8.82 11.60 3.94
N ARG A 271 8.00 12.38 3.22
CA ARG A 271 8.31 12.82 1.86
C ARG A 271 9.70 13.49 1.80
N LEU A 272 10.54 13.05 0.87
CA LEU A 272 11.95 13.41 0.63
C LEU A 272 12.96 12.87 1.67
N GLU A 273 12.57 11.93 2.53
CA GLU A 273 13.44 11.45 3.62
C GLU A 273 13.99 10.04 3.40
N ASN A 274 13.21 9.10 2.84
CA ASN A 274 13.54 7.69 2.94
C ASN A 274 14.78 7.29 2.11
N ALA A 275 14.90 7.82 0.88
CA ALA A 275 16.10 7.60 0.06
C ALA A 275 17.39 8.07 0.78
N GLY A 276 17.36 9.30 1.29
CA GLY A 276 18.48 9.88 2.04
C GLY A 276 18.79 9.11 3.32
N ALA A 277 17.78 8.64 4.05
CA ALA A 277 17.93 7.87 5.27
C ALA A 277 18.57 6.48 5.04
N ARG A 278 18.26 5.84 3.91
CA ARG A 278 18.86 4.57 3.46
C ARG A 278 20.24 4.72 2.83
N GLY A 279 20.67 5.94 2.53
CA GLY A 279 21.95 6.20 1.88
C GLY A 279 21.90 6.14 0.35
N THR A 280 20.72 5.96 -0.24
CA THR A 280 20.52 6.00 -1.68
C THR A 280 20.88 7.38 -2.23
N PRO A 281 21.75 7.49 -3.26
CA PRO A 281 22.06 8.76 -3.89
C PRO A 281 20.81 9.43 -4.45
N GLN A 282 20.62 10.72 -4.17
CA GLN A 282 19.43 11.46 -4.61
C GLN A 282 19.80 12.79 -5.29
N ILE A 283 19.09 13.10 -6.37
CA ILE A 283 19.09 14.40 -7.03
C ILE A 283 17.67 14.94 -6.91
N ALA A 284 17.50 16.10 -6.30
CA ALA A 284 16.21 16.72 -6.05
C ALA A 284 16.07 18.06 -6.80
N ALA A 285 14.85 18.42 -7.19
CA ALA A 285 14.53 19.71 -7.82
C ALA A 285 13.16 20.23 -7.34
N PRO A 286 12.91 21.56 -7.32
CA PRO A 286 11.70 22.14 -6.76
C PRO A 286 10.47 22.07 -7.68
N GLY A 287 10.31 21.00 -8.47
CA GLY A 287 9.24 20.92 -9.47
C GLY A 287 7.85 21.05 -8.84
N ALA A 288 7.09 22.02 -9.35
CA ALA A 288 5.69 22.31 -8.99
C ALA A 288 5.44 22.66 -7.51
N VAL A 289 6.46 23.12 -6.77
CA VAL A 289 6.29 23.54 -5.35
C VAL A 289 5.50 24.83 -5.17
N ASP A 290 5.09 25.49 -6.25
CA ASP A 290 4.42 26.79 -6.27
C ASP A 290 2.89 26.71 -6.26
N MET A 291 2.34 25.51 -6.12
CA MET A 291 0.91 25.27 -6.01
C MET A 291 0.54 24.24 -4.93
N VAL A 292 -0.72 24.29 -4.49
CA VAL A 292 -1.34 23.27 -3.63
C VAL A 292 -2.44 22.58 -4.42
N ASP A 293 -2.40 21.26 -4.50
CA ASP A 293 -3.53 20.47 -5.02
C ASP A 293 -4.55 20.21 -3.94
N LEU A 294 -5.83 20.21 -4.29
CA LEU A 294 -6.98 20.01 -3.40
C LEU A 294 -8.05 19.17 -4.09
N PRO A 295 -8.92 18.46 -3.34
CA PRO A 295 -10.06 17.76 -3.92
C PRO A 295 -11.06 18.75 -4.52
N THR A 296 -11.35 18.65 -5.82
CA THR A 296 -12.31 19.56 -6.48
C THR A 296 -13.72 19.46 -5.91
N TRP A 297 -14.08 18.30 -5.35
CA TRP A 297 -15.41 18.00 -4.84
C TRP A 297 -15.64 18.49 -3.40
N GLN A 298 -14.62 19.06 -2.75
CA GLN A 298 -14.72 19.66 -1.42
C GLN A 298 -14.75 21.18 -1.50
N ASP A 299 -15.32 21.83 -0.49
CA ASP A 299 -15.26 23.28 -0.34
C ASP A 299 -13.82 23.74 -0.18
N LEU A 300 -13.49 24.85 -0.84
CA LEU A 300 -12.17 25.47 -0.74
C LEU A 300 -11.95 25.99 0.68
N PRO A 301 -10.86 25.60 1.38
CA PRO A 301 -10.57 26.12 2.71
C PRO A 301 -10.51 27.65 2.74
N ALA A 302 -11.05 28.27 3.79
CA ALA A 302 -11.17 29.73 3.88
C ALA A 302 -9.84 30.48 3.67
N LYS A 303 -8.72 29.90 4.14
CA LYS A 303 -7.37 30.44 3.94
C LYS A 303 -6.94 30.59 2.48
N PHE A 304 -7.62 29.90 1.56
CA PHE A 304 -7.34 29.90 0.13
C PHE A 304 -8.41 30.61 -0.71
N SER A 305 -9.46 31.13 -0.08
CA SER A 305 -10.64 31.72 -0.74
C SER A 305 -10.32 32.87 -1.72
N THR A 306 -9.22 33.59 -1.50
CA THR A 306 -8.78 34.71 -2.34
C THR A 306 -7.74 34.31 -3.39
N ARG A 307 -7.30 33.04 -3.41
CA ARG A 307 -6.28 32.55 -4.33
C ARG A 307 -6.90 32.17 -5.68
N PRO A 308 -6.17 32.36 -6.80
CA PRO A 308 -6.58 31.82 -8.08
C PRO A 308 -6.78 30.30 -7.98
N PHE A 309 -8.00 29.85 -8.26
CA PHE A 309 -8.40 28.45 -8.23
C PHE A 309 -8.50 27.91 -9.66
N HIS A 310 -7.89 26.75 -9.90
CA HIS A 310 -7.96 26.04 -11.17
C HIS A 310 -8.43 24.60 -10.96
N ALA A 311 -9.68 24.32 -11.35
CA ALA A 311 -10.18 22.95 -11.42
C ALA A 311 -9.54 22.22 -12.61
N HIS A 312 -8.63 21.30 -12.34
CA HIS A 312 -8.01 20.49 -13.39
C HIS A 312 -8.98 19.41 -13.89
N ASN A 313 -9.68 18.74 -12.97
CA ASN A 313 -10.79 17.84 -13.27
C ASN A 313 -11.73 17.71 -12.06
N ARG A 314 -12.70 16.79 -12.09
CA ARG A 314 -13.69 16.58 -11.00
C ARG A 314 -13.10 16.04 -9.70
N LEU A 315 -11.84 15.60 -9.70
CA LEU A 315 -11.17 14.99 -8.55
C LEU A 315 -10.09 15.91 -7.97
N ILE A 316 -9.37 16.66 -8.82
CA ILE A 316 -8.25 17.50 -8.40
C ILE A 316 -8.32 18.92 -8.97
N ALA A 317 -8.06 19.88 -8.10
CA ALA A 317 -7.93 21.30 -8.39
C ALA A 317 -6.63 21.82 -7.78
N SER A 318 -6.16 22.96 -8.26
CA SER A 318 -4.93 23.59 -7.77
C SER A 318 -5.15 25.06 -7.44
N ILE A 319 -4.38 25.55 -6.48
CA ILE A 319 -4.26 26.96 -6.12
C ILE A 319 -2.79 27.36 -6.06
N THR A 320 -2.48 28.64 -6.22
CA THR A 320 -1.10 29.13 -6.07
C THR A 320 -0.76 29.41 -4.61
N VAL A 321 0.50 29.16 -4.24
CA VAL A 321 1.05 29.56 -2.93
C VAL A 321 1.76 30.89 -2.97
N ASP A 322 1.81 31.57 -1.82
CA ASP A 322 2.47 32.88 -1.70
C ASP A 322 3.97 32.79 -1.38
N ALA A 323 4.59 33.96 -1.17
CA ALA A 323 6.01 34.05 -0.90
C ALA A 323 6.42 33.43 0.45
N ASP A 324 5.56 33.47 1.47
CA ASP A 324 5.85 32.93 2.79
C ASP A 324 5.72 31.41 2.80
N ASP A 325 4.68 30.88 2.16
CA ASP A 325 4.52 29.45 1.90
C ASP A 325 5.72 28.89 1.14
N ARG A 326 6.16 29.56 0.06
CA ARG A 326 7.35 29.14 -0.72
C ARG A 326 8.62 29.14 0.12
N ARG A 327 8.81 30.12 1.01
CA ARG A 327 9.95 30.13 1.95
C ARG A 327 9.89 28.96 2.93
N GLN A 328 8.70 28.64 3.43
CA GLN A 328 8.51 27.49 4.30
C GLN A 328 8.84 26.18 3.58
N VAL A 329 8.34 25.99 2.35
CA VAL A 329 8.65 24.81 1.52
C VAL A 329 10.16 24.69 1.28
N ALA A 330 10.83 25.78 0.90
CA ALA A 330 12.27 25.77 0.68
C ALA A 330 13.07 25.38 1.94
N ARG A 331 12.69 25.88 3.11
CA ARG A 331 13.31 25.48 4.40
C ARG A 331 13.07 24.00 4.70
N THR A 332 11.86 23.50 4.47
CA THR A 332 11.51 22.09 4.68
C THR A 332 12.33 21.17 3.76
N ILE A 333 12.44 21.50 2.47
CA ILE A 333 13.27 20.76 1.51
C ILE A 333 14.74 20.75 1.96
N ALA A 334 15.28 21.92 2.31
CA ALA A 334 16.66 22.03 2.77
C ALA A 334 16.93 21.22 4.05
N ALA A 335 16.01 21.25 5.01
CA ALA A 335 16.13 20.49 6.25
C ALA A 335 16.12 18.97 6.00
N LYS A 336 15.18 18.48 5.18
CA LYS A 336 15.05 17.06 4.82
C LYS A 336 16.27 16.54 4.06
N LEU A 337 16.71 17.26 3.04
CA LEU A 337 17.94 16.92 2.30
C LEU A 337 19.19 17.01 3.19
N GLY A 338 19.25 17.99 4.10
CA GLY A 338 20.36 18.17 5.03
C GLY A 338 20.49 17.05 6.06
N ALA A 339 19.41 16.33 6.35
CA ALA A 339 19.41 15.16 7.23
C ALA A 339 19.77 13.84 6.51
N ALA A 340 19.91 13.86 5.18
CA ALA A 340 20.23 12.68 4.41
C ALA A 340 21.63 12.12 4.74
N LYS A 341 21.72 10.80 4.86
CA LYS A 341 23.00 10.06 4.97
C LYS A 341 23.62 9.80 3.60
N GLY A 342 22.77 9.70 2.56
CA GLY A 342 23.17 9.51 1.16
C GLY A 342 23.65 10.79 0.48
N ARG A 343 24.45 10.63 -0.58
CA ARG A 343 24.88 11.77 -1.41
C ARG A 343 23.67 12.45 -2.02
N SER A 344 23.51 13.74 -1.73
CA SER A 344 22.36 14.53 -2.16
C SER A 344 22.82 15.73 -2.99
N ALA A 345 22.12 16.00 -4.10
CA ALA A 345 22.28 17.20 -4.89
C ALA A 345 20.92 17.88 -5.11
N PHE A 346 20.88 19.21 -5.04
CA PHE A 346 19.70 20.00 -5.35
C PHE A 346 19.97 20.84 -6.59
N ILE A 347 19.09 20.76 -7.59
CA ILE A 347 19.22 21.44 -8.89
C ILE A 347 18.00 22.30 -9.23
#